data_AF-A0A4R2I8U3-F1
#
_entry.id   AF-A0A4R2I8U3-F1
#
_cell.length_a   1.000
_cell.length_b   1.000
_cell.length_c   1.000
_cell.angle_alpha   90.00
_cell.angle_beta   90.00
_cell.angle_gamma   90.00
#
_symmetry.space_group_name_H-M   'P 1'
#
loop_
_entity.id
_entity.type
_entity.pdbx_description
1 polymer ?
#
loop_
_entity_poly.entity_id
_entity_poly.type
_entity_poly.pdbx_seq_one_letter_code
_entity_poly.pdbx_strand_id
1 'polypeptide(L)'
;MTASITGGMCILSLEPVANVGRPRLRPHALRYHASGHGRGFFRLLAAALLLLATLFAIVLAPRPAMAQFGTTTLAGKVWRDLDRNGIRENEEVALGVSDITMELWNHDATQLLSSTVTDANGNYALSTFVAGGRSVRVRVIYPPSTFTLAPMHTTDNGAIDSDFNTSGAFTGFTDIIIVFPGGTTTAIDAGLDPIDIAVGNFTWLDVNANGLQDAGEPGMPDVQVEIWSEARTVRYDTATSSPIGVYQVSAPGYGRYRLKFSQPAGTTFTPRDIGENDLLDSDVIAAGADTGWTTILELARNVISVTSVDAGYQAPQAVDARVEYENVPGIVFPGSTATWTLRVRHGFGAAIGTARIGVSAPDGTGTPAWQCTPSGGATCPSMGTGVIDQVLALPAGSALRYDFSAVILPGNHPVISQVASVEVLGSQVDFVPANNEALLSMRNDRLFADGFDP
;
A
#
# COMPACT_ATOMS: atom_id res chain seq x y z
N MET A 1 26.89 75.88 -16.83
CA MET A 1 25.66 76.70 -16.86
C MET A 1 25.18 76.87 -15.44
N THR A 2 25.10 78.13 -15.02
CA THR A 2 24.55 78.59 -13.75
C THR A 2 23.08 78.22 -13.58
N ALA A 3 22.70 77.67 -12.42
CA ALA A 3 21.47 78.03 -11.70
C ALA A 3 21.52 77.51 -10.26
N SER A 4 21.39 78.47 -9.33
CA SER A 4 21.24 78.34 -7.89
C SER A 4 19.82 77.86 -7.52
N ILE A 5 19.65 77.20 -6.36
CA ILE A 5 18.73 77.62 -5.28
C ILE A 5 19.05 76.79 -4.01
N THR A 6 19.47 77.53 -2.98
CA THR A 6 19.41 77.33 -1.51
C THR A 6 18.24 76.48 -1.00
N GLY A 7 18.28 75.67 0.06
CA GLY A 7 19.19 75.55 1.21
C GLY A 7 18.35 75.20 2.46
N GLY A 8 18.91 74.41 3.38
CA GLY A 8 18.53 74.45 4.80
C GLY A 8 17.68 73.30 5.36
N MET A 9 18.35 72.23 5.79
CA MET A 9 17.87 71.25 6.78
C MET A 9 17.97 71.86 8.18
N CYS A 10 16.94 71.73 9.03
CA CYS A 10 17.07 71.93 10.48
C CYS A 10 16.09 71.03 11.24
N ILE A 11 16.65 70.32 12.22
CA ILE A 11 16.00 69.34 13.12
C ILE A 11 15.29 70.09 14.24
N LEU A 12 14.08 69.68 14.62
CA LEU A 12 13.47 70.05 15.90
C LEU A 12 12.67 68.88 16.48
N SER A 13 13.19 68.39 17.62
CA SER A 13 12.59 67.44 18.54
C SER A 13 11.42 68.09 19.30
N LEU A 14 10.33 67.35 19.54
CA LEU A 14 9.26 67.73 20.46
C LEU A 14 8.78 66.51 21.26
N GLU A 15 9.08 66.52 22.56
CA GLU A 15 8.43 65.73 23.61
C GLU A 15 7.01 66.27 23.94
N PRO A 16 6.14 65.49 24.62
CA PRO A 16 4.71 65.77 24.69
C PRO A 16 4.34 66.72 25.83
N VAL A 17 3.36 67.60 25.59
CA VAL A 17 2.69 68.38 26.66
C VAL A 17 1.19 68.17 26.60
N ALA A 18 0.66 67.94 27.79
CA ALA A 18 -0.69 67.54 28.14
C ALA A 18 -1.77 68.62 27.91
N ASN A 19 -3.01 68.12 27.83
CA ASN A 19 -4.26 68.72 28.31
C ASN A 19 -4.65 70.11 27.77
N VAL A 20 -5.65 70.14 26.86
CA VAL A 20 -6.47 71.33 26.64
C VAL A 20 -7.96 70.94 26.60
N GLY A 21 -8.73 71.62 27.46
CA GLY A 21 -10.13 71.36 27.74
C GLY A 21 -11.12 71.85 26.67
N ARG A 22 -12.37 71.43 26.90
CA ARG A 22 -13.57 71.70 26.09
C ARG A 22 -13.77 73.18 25.76
N PRO A 23 -14.17 73.55 24.53
CA PRO A 23 -14.56 74.94 24.24
C PRO A 23 -15.98 75.23 24.74
N ARG A 24 -16.12 76.27 25.57
CA ARG A 24 -17.40 76.94 25.87
C ARG A 24 -17.62 78.06 24.85
N LEU A 25 -18.66 77.94 24.04
CA LEU A 25 -19.15 79.03 23.17
C LEU A 25 -19.83 80.11 24.04
N ARG A 26 -19.34 81.35 23.98
CA ARG A 26 -20.06 82.53 24.50
C ARG A 26 -20.89 83.15 23.35
N PRO A 27 -22.19 83.42 23.54
CA PRO A 27 -22.94 84.19 22.54
C PRO A 27 -22.63 85.68 22.68
N HIS A 28 -22.08 86.28 21.62
CA HIS A 28 -22.06 87.73 21.43
C HIS A 28 -23.46 88.19 21.01
N ALA A 29 -24.08 89.04 21.83
CA ALA A 29 -25.37 89.65 21.53
C ALA A 29 -25.20 90.75 20.47
N LEU A 30 -25.66 90.51 19.25
CA LEU A 30 -25.90 91.54 18.24
C LEU A 30 -27.21 92.26 18.56
N ARG A 31 -27.13 93.53 18.96
CA ARG A 31 -28.30 94.43 19.03
C ARG A 31 -28.62 94.93 17.63
N TYR A 32 -29.82 94.63 17.13
CA TYR A 32 -30.38 95.22 15.91
C TYR A 32 -31.55 96.14 16.30
N HIS A 33 -31.45 97.42 15.98
CA HIS A 33 -32.56 98.38 16.09
C HIS A 33 -33.37 98.33 14.79
N ALA A 34 -34.66 98.00 14.87
CA ALA A 34 -35.59 98.14 13.75
C ALA A 34 -36.82 98.96 14.22
N SER A 35 -36.99 100.12 13.60
CA SER A 35 -38.16 100.99 13.72
C SER A 35 -39.38 100.36 13.03
N GLY A 36 -40.56 100.84 13.42
CA GLY A 36 -41.84 100.19 13.19
C GLY A 36 -42.30 100.08 11.73
N HIS A 37 -43.22 99.13 11.55
CA HIS A 37 -44.08 98.84 10.38
C HIS A 37 -43.51 97.80 9.40
N GLY A 38 -43.64 96.54 9.78
CA GLY A 38 -43.33 95.36 8.94
C GLY A 38 -43.26 94.02 9.67
N ARG A 39 -43.89 93.90 10.87
CA ARG A 39 -43.65 92.79 11.81
C ARG A 39 -44.34 91.46 11.47
N GLY A 40 -45.30 91.45 10.53
CA GLY A 40 -46.00 90.22 10.12
C GLY A 40 -45.29 89.46 8.99
N PHE A 41 -44.91 90.17 7.92
CA PHE A 41 -44.31 89.57 6.72
C PHE A 41 -42.89 89.03 6.95
N PHE A 42 -42.08 89.71 7.75
CA PHE A 42 -40.73 89.25 8.09
C PHE A 42 -40.70 88.02 9.00
N ARG A 43 -41.74 87.81 9.83
CA ARG A 43 -41.83 86.61 10.69
C ARG A 43 -42.20 85.36 9.89
N LEU A 44 -43.05 85.49 8.88
CA LEU A 44 -43.41 84.40 7.97
C LEU A 44 -42.27 84.07 6.99
N LEU A 45 -41.55 85.08 6.46
CA LEU A 45 -40.41 84.85 5.58
C LEU A 45 -39.20 84.26 6.34
N ALA A 46 -38.94 84.72 7.57
CA ALA A 46 -37.88 84.15 8.43
C ALA A 46 -38.25 82.74 8.92
N ALA A 47 -39.51 82.48 9.26
CA ALA A 47 -39.97 81.13 9.60
C ALA A 47 -39.92 80.19 8.39
N ALA A 48 -40.28 80.67 7.19
CA ALA A 48 -40.18 79.89 5.96
C ALA A 48 -38.72 79.62 5.53
N LEU A 49 -37.80 80.59 5.69
CA LEU A 49 -36.37 80.37 5.47
C LEU A 49 -35.75 79.44 6.51
N LEU A 50 -36.19 79.51 7.77
CA LEU A 50 -35.75 78.58 8.82
C LEU A 50 -36.28 77.17 8.53
N LEU A 51 -37.54 77.04 8.08
CA LEU A 51 -38.14 75.77 7.70
C LEU A 51 -37.44 75.17 6.47
N LEU A 52 -37.14 75.99 5.45
CA LEU A 52 -36.38 75.57 4.27
C LEU A 52 -34.94 75.20 4.63
N ALA A 53 -34.28 75.96 5.52
CA ALA A 53 -32.93 75.64 5.99
C ALA A 53 -32.89 74.37 6.85
N THR A 54 -33.92 74.10 7.67
CA THR A 54 -34.05 72.83 8.39
C THR A 54 -34.43 71.67 7.47
N LEU A 55 -35.27 71.87 6.46
CA LEU A 55 -35.55 70.84 5.45
C LEU A 55 -34.31 70.53 4.60
N PHE A 56 -33.52 71.55 4.23
CA PHE A 56 -32.29 71.40 3.47
C PHE A 56 -31.17 70.77 4.32
N ALA A 57 -31.09 71.09 5.62
CA ALA A 57 -30.18 70.44 6.56
C ALA A 57 -30.56 68.97 6.86
N ILE A 58 -31.84 68.60 6.80
CA ILE A 58 -32.29 67.20 6.91
C ILE A 58 -31.97 66.40 5.64
N VAL A 59 -31.92 67.05 4.47
CA VAL A 59 -31.55 66.41 3.19
C VAL A 59 -30.03 66.28 2.98
N LEU A 60 -29.22 67.15 3.62
CA LEU A 60 -27.75 67.18 3.50
C LEU A 60 -26.97 66.71 4.73
N ALA A 61 -27.63 66.30 5.82
CA ALA A 61 -26.93 65.56 6.86
C ALA A 61 -26.42 64.25 6.24
N PRO A 62 -25.10 63.95 6.28
CA PRO A 62 -24.63 62.63 5.91
C PRO A 62 -25.39 61.64 6.80
N ARG A 63 -26.20 60.77 6.20
CA ARG A 63 -26.85 59.68 6.93
C ARG A 63 -25.72 58.96 7.68
N PRO A 64 -25.82 58.73 9.01
CA PRO A 64 -24.86 57.85 9.64
C PRO A 64 -24.91 56.54 8.87
N ALA A 65 -23.79 56.12 8.29
CA ALA A 65 -23.69 54.81 7.65
C ALA A 65 -24.20 53.81 8.67
N MET A 66 -25.33 53.15 8.38
CA MET A 66 -25.85 52.12 9.27
C MET A 66 -24.74 51.08 9.41
N ALA A 67 -24.32 50.79 10.65
CA ALA A 67 -23.43 49.68 10.88
C ALA A 67 -24.12 48.45 10.28
N GLN A 68 -23.49 47.85 9.27
CA GLN A 68 -24.02 46.65 8.65
C GLN A 68 -23.73 45.49 9.62
N PHE A 69 -24.75 44.69 9.88
CA PHE A 69 -24.66 43.52 10.74
C PHE A 69 -25.07 42.29 9.95
N GLY A 70 -24.46 41.16 10.23
CA GLY A 70 -24.79 39.92 9.53
C GLY A 70 -23.86 38.79 9.89
N THR A 71 -24.29 37.59 9.54
CA THR A 71 -23.45 36.40 9.61
C THR A 71 -22.49 36.38 8.43
N THR A 72 -21.26 35.98 8.67
CA THR A 72 -20.27 35.66 7.63
C THR A 72 -19.86 34.20 7.77
N THR A 73 -19.53 33.58 6.64
CA THR A 73 -19.15 32.16 6.56
C THR A 73 -17.71 32.05 6.08
N LEU A 74 -16.94 31.18 6.74
CA LEU A 74 -15.58 30.79 6.35
C LEU A 74 -15.59 29.30 6.09
N ALA A 75 -15.06 28.86 4.95
CA ALA A 75 -15.08 27.45 4.57
C ALA A 75 -13.80 27.04 3.85
N GLY A 76 -13.51 25.74 3.90
CA GLY A 76 -12.37 25.17 3.22
C GLY A 76 -12.33 23.65 3.35
N LYS A 77 -11.16 23.09 3.06
CA LYS A 77 -10.92 21.65 3.01
C LYS A 77 -9.63 21.25 3.71
N VAL A 78 -9.68 20.14 4.43
CA VAL A 78 -8.51 19.46 4.98
C VAL A 78 -8.22 18.22 4.14
N TRP A 79 -7.00 18.08 3.62
CA TRP A 79 -6.61 16.95 2.75
C TRP A 79 -5.30 16.30 3.21
N ARG A 80 -5.05 15.08 2.74
CA ARG A 80 -3.76 14.40 2.92
C ARG A 80 -2.78 14.89 1.85
N ASP A 81 -1.74 15.58 2.28
CA ASP A 81 -0.60 16.00 1.46
C ASP A 81 0.43 14.84 1.48
N LEU A 82 0.39 13.98 0.47
CA LEU A 82 1.17 12.75 0.39
C LEU A 82 2.60 13.00 -0.05
N ASP A 83 2.86 14.05 -0.84
CA ASP A 83 4.19 14.37 -1.33
C ASP A 83 4.89 15.48 -0.53
N ARG A 84 4.16 16.06 0.46
CA ARG A 84 4.64 17.00 1.47
C ARG A 84 4.97 18.38 0.91
N ASN A 85 4.34 18.74 -0.21
CA ASN A 85 4.64 19.98 -0.91
C ASN A 85 3.68 21.14 -0.58
N GLY A 86 2.60 20.87 0.16
CA GLY A 86 1.58 21.85 0.58
C GLY A 86 0.65 22.37 -0.51
N ILE A 87 0.66 21.74 -1.68
CA ILE A 87 -0.25 21.95 -2.81
C ILE A 87 -1.18 20.73 -2.85
N ARG A 88 -2.41 20.91 -3.32
CA ARG A 88 -3.39 19.84 -3.50
C ARG A 88 -3.46 19.44 -4.96
N GLU A 89 -2.72 18.40 -5.33
CA GLU A 89 -2.73 17.82 -6.68
C GLU A 89 -3.95 16.95 -6.95
N ASN A 90 -4.12 16.57 -8.22
CA ASN A 90 -5.25 15.79 -8.70
C ASN A 90 -5.38 14.42 -8.00
N GLU A 91 -4.25 13.80 -7.63
CA GLU A 91 -4.18 12.56 -6.87
C GLU A 91 -4.65 12.72 -5.41
N GLU A 92 -4.61 13.94 -4.87
CA GLU A 92 -4.94 14.26 -3.48
C GLU A 92 -6.34 14.88 -3.31
N VAL A 93 -6.95 15.36 -4.40
CA VAL A 93 -8.29 15.97 -4.40
C VAL A 93 -9.33 15.07 -3.72
N ALA A 94 -9.22 13.76 -3.86
CA ALA A 94 -10.14 12.78 -3.26
C ALA A 94 -9.79 12.40 -1.81
N LEU A 95 -8.63 12.83 -1.28
CA LEU A 95 -8.09 12.41 0.01
C LEU A 95 -8.41 13.39 1.14
N GLY A 96 -9.71 13.67 1.32
CA GLY A 96 -10.18 14.49 2.44
C GLY A 96 -9.95 13.83 3.80
N VAL A 97 -9.63 14.61 4.82
CA VAL A 97 -9.43 14.11 6.20
C VAL A 97 -10.62 14.50 7.07
N SER A 98 -11.38 13.51 7.54
CA SER A 98 -12.51 13.72 8.45
C SER A 98 -12.08 13.85 9.91
N ASP A 99 -13.00 14.35 10.73
CA ASP A 99 -12.83 14.47 12.19
C ASP A 99 -11.69 15.39 12.63
N ILE A 100 -11.24 16.30 11.76
CA ILE A 100 -10.27 17.35 12.10
C ILE A 100 -11.02 18.52 12.69
N THR A 101 -10.60 18.98 13.86
CA THR A 101 -11.28 20.09 14.55
C THR A 101 -10.82 21.42 13.96
N MET A 102 -11.80 22.22 13.51
CA MET A 102 -11.61 23.55 12.97
C MET A 102 -12.27 24.57 13.90
N GLU A 103 -11.53 25.59 14.30
CA GLU A 103 -11.99 26.62 15.23
C GLU A 103 -11.82 28.01 14.62
N LEU A 104 -12.84 28.86 14.74
CA LEU A 104 -12.77 30.27 14.37
C LEU A 104 -12.52 31.10 15.64
N TRP A 105 -11.44 31.87 15.64
CA TRP A 105 -11.03 32.71 16.76
C TRP A 105 -11.02 34.20 16.37
N ASN A 106 -11.09 35.08 17.37
CA ASN A 106 -10.70 36.47 17.16
C ASN A 106 -9.19 36.56 16.79
N HIS A 107 -8.77 37.67 16.18
CA HIS A 107 -7.39 37.79 15.67
C HIS A 107 -6.27 37.56 16.72
N ASP A 108 -6.53 37.86 17.99
CA ASP A 108 -5.61 37.65 19.11
C ASP A 108 -5.64 36.23 19.69
N ALA A 109 -6.47 35.33 19.15
CA ALA A 109 -6.66 33.96 19.63
C ALA A 109 -7.05 33.85 21.12
N THR A 110 -7.81 34.83 21.62
CA THR A 110 -8.28 34.88 23.02
C THR A 110 -9.76 34.50 23.19
N GLN A 111 -10.54 34.54 22.11
CA GLN A 111 -11.96 34.21 22.13
C GLN A 111 -12.33 33.28 20.96
N LEU A 112 -12.85 32.10 21.31
CA LEU A 112 -13.46 31.18 20.36
C LEU A 112 -14.83 31.72 19.92
N LEU A 113 -15.05 31.77 18.61
CA LEU A 113 -16.26 32.30 17.98
C LEU A 113 -17.15 31.19 17.42
N SER A 114 -16.56 30.14 16.85
CA SER A 114 -17.25 28.99 16.28
C SER A 114 -16.29 27.81 16.21
N SER A 115 -16.82 26.58 16.20
CA SER A 115 -16.03 25.37 15.96
C SER A 115 -16.85 24.36 15.15
N THR A 116 -16.17 23.53 14.36
CA THR A 116 -16.75 22.39 13.66
C THR A 116 -15.70 21.27 13.53
N VAL A 117 -16.11 20.10 13.10
CA VAL A 117 -15.21 19.07 12.57
C VAL A 117 -15.38 18.94 11.07
N THR A 118 -14.34 18.49 10.37
CA THR A 118 -14.40 18.19 8.94
C THR A 118 -15.27 16.98 8.64
N ASP A 119 -15.97 17.01 7.51
CA ASP A 119 -16.78 15.88 7.03
C ASP A 119 -15.91 14.74 6.43
N ALA A 120 -16.57 13.68 5.94
CA ALA A 120 -15.91 12.52 5.30
C ALA A 120 -15.02 12.90 4.09
N ASN A 121 -15.27 14.04 3.46
CA ASN A 121 -14.51 14.55 2.32
C ASN A 121 -13.53 15.67 2.72
N GLY A 122 -13.34 15.90 4.03
CA GLY A 122 -12.46 16.92 4.58
C GLY A 122 -13.02 18.33 4.57
N ASN A 123 -14.27 18.55 4.15
CA ASN A 123 -14.83 19.90 4.05
C ASN A 123 -15.30 20.40 5.41
N TYR A 124 -15.21 21.72 5.62
CA TYR A 124 -15.75 22.36 6.80
C TYR A 124 -16.31 23.75 6.49
N ALA A 125 -17.22 24.23 7.34
CA ALA A 125 -17.71 25.59 7.32
C ALA A 125 -17.92 26.12 8.75
N LEU A 126 -17.45 27.32 8.99
CA LEU A 126 -17.56 28.07 10.25
C LEU A 126 -18.37 29.33 9.98
N SER A 127 -19.09 29.81 10.99
CA SER A 127 -19.83 31.07 10.86
C SER A 127 -19.71 31.92 12.12
N THR A 128 -19.70 33.24 11.94
CA THR A 128 -19.76 34.18 13.06
C THR A 128 -20.61 35.37 12.69
N PHE A 129 -21.25 35.97 13.69
CA PHE A 129 -21.90 37.26 13.52
C PHE A 129 -20.86 38.38 13.60
N VAL A 130 -20.95 39.35 12.69
CA VAL A 130 -20.04 40.51 12.62
C VAL A 130 -20.80 41.81 12.48
N ALA A 131 -20.25 42.86 13.11
CA ALA A 131 -20.73 44.23 13.06
C ALA A 131 -19.65 45.07 12.35
N GLY A 132 -19.87 45.42 11.09
CA GLY A 132 -18.79 45.96 10.23
C GLY A 132 -17.67 44.94 9.98
N GLY A 133 -16.51 45.42 9.51
CA GLY A 133 -15.34 44.59 9.25
C GLY A 133 -14.67 44.10 10.54
N ARG A 134 -14.32 42.81 10.62
CA ARG A 134 -13.68 42.18 11.78
C ARG A 134 -12.48 41.32 11.36
N SER A 135 -11.41 41.38 12.13
CA SER A 135 -10.25 40.49 11.99
C SER A 135 -10.44 39.19 12.78
N VAL A 136 -10.24 38.06 12.11
CA VAL A 136 -10.37 36.70 12.66
C VAL A 136 -9.20 35.80 12.21
N ARG A 137 -9.06 34.63 12.82
CA ARG A 137 -8.15 33.55 12.39
C ARG A 137 -8.87 32.22 12.49
N VAL A 138 -8.54 31.29 11.61
CA VAL A 138 -8.97 29.90 11.73
C VAL A 138 -7.84 29.09 12.33
N ARG A 139 -8.17 28.18 13.24
CA ARG A 139 -7.25 27.23 13.86
C ARG A 139 -7.62 25.82 13.43
N VAL A 140 -6.61 25.04 13.06
CA VAL A 140 -6.72 23.60 12.83
C VAL A 140 -6.12 22.84 14.01
N ILE A 141 -6.78 21.79 14.46
CA ILE A 141 -6.29 20.87 15.50
C ILE A 141 -6.36 19.45 14.92
N TYR A 142 -5.21 18.80 14.82
CA TYR A 142 -5.03 17.48 14.20
C TYR A 142 -4.29 16.53 15.16
N PRO A 143 -4.49 15.20 15.06
CA PRO A 143 -3.85 14.28 16.00
C PRO A 143 -2.32 14.21 15.79
N PRO A 144 -1.54 14.30 16.89
CA PRO A 144 -0.08 14.38 16.86
C PRO A 144 0.62 13.15 16.27
N SER A 145 0.03 11.97 16.47
CA SER A 145 0.59 10.69 16.05
C SER A 145 0.23 10.33 14.61
N THR A 146 -0.57 11.15 13.94
CA THR A 146 -1.07 10.85 12.60
C THR A 146 -0.62 11.84 11.54
N PHE A 147 -0.45 13.12 11.90
CA PHE A 147 -0.19 14.17 10.91
C PHE A 147 0.78 15.25 11.40
N THR A 148 1.48 15.83 10.45
CA THR A 148 2.12 17.14 10.50
C THR A 148 1.37 18.12 9.59
N LEU A 149 1.57 19.43 9.76
CA LEU A 149 1.04 20.41 8.81
C LEU A 149 1.97 20.53 7.63
N ALA A 150 1.38 20.54 6.43
CA ALA A 150 2.06 20.84 5.20
C ALA A 150 2.58 22.30 5.16
N PRO A 151 3.58 22.60 4.31
CA PRO A 151 4.04 23.97 4.11
C PRO A 151 2.91 24.90 3.65
N MET A 152 2.86 26.11 4.20
CA MET A 152 1.84 27.12 3.90
C MET A 152 2.23 27.96 2.67
N HIS A 153 1.24 28.40 1.88
CA HIS A 153 1.40 29.37 0.78
C HIS A 153 2.51 29.04 -0.22
N THR A 154 2.53 27.78 -0.65
CA THR A 154 3.54 27.25 -1.59
C THR A 154 3.28 27.68 -3.04
N THR A 155 2.10 28.22 -3.33
CA THR A 155 1.72 28.82 -4.63
C THR A 155 0.84 30.06 -4.40
N ASP A 156 0.75 30.94 -5.41
CA ASP A 156 -0.13 32.12 -5.37
C ASP A 156 -1.62 31.77 -5.54
N ASN A 157 -1.93 30.51 -5.87
CA ASN A 157 -3.30 30.05 -6.03
C ASN A 157 -3.89 29.52 -4.72
N GLY A 158 -4.47 30.45 -3.94
CA GLY A 158 -5.19 30.20 -2.68
C GLY A 158 -6.21 29.05 -2.68
N ALA A 159 -6.65 28.59 -3.86
CA ALA A 159 -7.64 27.52 -3.98
C ALA A 159 -7.07 26.10 -3.83
N ILE A 160 -5.74 25.96 -3.80
CA ILE A 160 -5.08 24.65 -3.86
C ILE A 160 -3.88 24.53 -2.91
N ASP A 161 -3.50 25.55 -2.17
CA ASP A 161 -2.40 25.52 -1.19
C ASP A 161 -2.91 25.47 0.24
N SER A 162 -2.00 25.18 1.17
CA SER A 162 -2.29 25.18 2.60
C SER A 162 -2.21 26.61 3.15
N ASP A 163 -3.18 27.00 3.98
CA ASP A 163 -3.29 28.34 4.58
C ASP A 163 -2.81 28.40 6.05
N PHE A 164 -2.35 27.28 6.61
CA PHE A 164 -2.09 27.16 8.04
C PHE A 164 -0.60 27.12 8.37
N ASN A 165 -0.16 28.07 9.22
CA ASN A 165 1.15 28.01 9.84
C ASN A 165 1.12 27.14 11.11
N THR A 166 2.21 26.42 11.38
CA THR A 166 2.36 25.65 12.62
C THR A 166 2.41 26.59 13.82
N SER A 167 1.62 26.31 14.85
CA SER A 167 1.52 27.12 16.07
C SER A 167 1.64 26.24 17.31
N GLY A 168 2.85 25.72 17.53
CA GLY A 168 3.12 24.72 18.57
C GLY A 168 2.93 23.30 18.05
N ALA A 169 2.99 22.33 18.97
CA ALA A 169 2.80 20.94 18.61
C ALA A 169 1.31 20.69 18.39
N PHE A 170 0.92 20.30 17.17
CA PHE A 170 -0.41 19.73 16.82
C PHE A 170 -1.54 20.73 16.57
N THR A 171 -1.19 21.97 16.24
CA THR A 171 -2.15 22.96 15.80
C THR A 171 -1.49 23.97 14.87
N GLY A 172 -2.31 24.61 14.04
CA GLY A 172 -1.89 25.74 13.24
C GLY A 172 -2.96 26.81 13.15
N PHE A 173 -2.54 28.02 12.80
CA PHE A 173 -3.44 29.13 12.52
C PHE A 173 -3.25 29.62 11.10
N THR A 174 -4.32 30.14 10.52
CA THR A 174 -4.21 30.96 9.33
C THR A 174 -3.54 32.29 9.64
N ASP A 175 -3.14 32.99 8.58
CA ASP A 175 -2.97 34.44 8.65
C ASP A 175 -4.28 35.16 9.06
N ILE A 176 -4.19 36.46 9.35
CA ILE A 176 -5.36 37.25 9.74
C ILE A 176 -6.30 37.41 8.54
N ILE A 177 -7.55 37.01 8.71
CA ILE A 177 -8.61 37.15 7.70
C ILE A 177 -9.52 38.30 8.13
N ILE A 178 -9.81 39.21 7.20
CA ILE A 178 -10.78 40.31 7.42
C ILE A 178 -12.11 39.90 6.81
N VAL A 179 -13.15 39.84 7.65
CA VAL A 179 -14.50 39.41 7.24
C VAL A 179 -15.53 40.52 7.39
N PHE A 180 -16.56 40.49 6.55
CA PHE A 180 -17.62 41.49 6.50
C PHE A 180 -19.02 40.86 6.62
N PRO A 181 -20.03 41.60 7.09
CA PRO A 181 -21.41 41.11 7.21
C PRO A 181 -21.96 40.55 5.89
N GLY A 182 -22.46 39.31 5.91
CA GLY A 182 -23.01 38.64 4.73
C GLY A 182 -21.95 38.11 3.75
N GLY A 183 -20.66 38.24 4.07
CA GLY A 183 -19.57 37.75 3.23
C GLY A 183 -19.34 36.24 3.38
N THR A 184 -18.75 35.66 2.34
CA THR A 184 -18.28 34.27 2.33
C THR A 184 -16.82 34.26 1.92
N THR A 185 -15.97 33.64 2.74
CA THR A 185 -14.57 33.33 2.41
C THR A 185 -14.44 31.83 2.26
N THR A 186 -13.93 31.38 1.12
CA THR A 186 -13.68 29.97 0.80
C THR A 186 -12.19 29.75 0.61
N ALA A 187 -11.79 28.49 0.42
CA ALA A 187 -10.41 28.09 0.21
C ALA A 187 -9.53 28.53 1.39
N ILE A 188 -9.96 28.09 2.57
CA ILE A 188 -9.17 28.14 3.80
C ILE A 188 -8.77 26.70 4.08
N ASP A 189 -7.79 26.22 3.35
CA ASP A 189 -7.52 24.80 3.23
C ASP A 189 -6.30 24.41 4.09
N ALA A 190 -6.32 23.22 4.67
CA ALA A 190 -5.19 22.68 5.46
C ALA A 190 -4.65 21.38 4.85
N GLY A 191 -3.40 21.41 4.39
CA GLY A 191 -2.68 20.21 3.99
C GLY A 191 -2.13 19.50 5.22
N LEU A 192 -2.44 18.21 5.38
CA LEU A 192 -1.91 17.37 6.45
C LEU A 192 -1.00 16.29 5.86
N ASP A 193 0.28 16.35 6.23
CA ASP A 193 1.28 15.35 5.87
C ASP A 193 1.14 14.13 6.81
N PRO A 194 0.74 12.94 6.31
CA PRO A 194 0.62 11.75 7.14
C PRO A 194 1.97 11.29 7.68
N ILE A 195 2.02 10.95 8.97
CA ILE A 195 3.18 10.27 9.53
C ILE A 195 3.20 8.84 9.01
N ASP A 196 4.30 8.46 8.35
CA ASP A 196 4.46 7.12 7.79
C ASP A 196 4.44 6.04 8.88
N ILE A 197 3.76 4.93 8.60
CA ILE A 197 3.72 3.74 9.44
C ILE A 197 4.67 2.70 8.84
N ALA A 198 5.67 2.27 9.62
CA ALA A 198 6.58 1.21 9.21
C ALA A 198 5.84 -0.14 9.20
N VAL A 199 5.89 -0.88 8.10
CA VAL A 199 5.30 -2.21 7.97
C VAL A 199 6.35 -3.20 7.49
N GLY A 200 6.53 -4.29 8.22
CA GLY A 200 7.36 -5.41 7.79
C GLY A 200 7.95 -6.17 8.97
N ASN A 201 8.50 -7.34 8.69
CA ASN A 201 9.22 -8.12 9.68
C ASN A 201 10.24 -9.02 8.97
N PHE A 202 9.79 -10.14 8.39
CA PHE A 202 10.70 -11.18 7.94
C PHE A 202 10.20 -11.96 6.71
N THR A 203 11.13 -12.31 5.83
CA THR A 203 10.94 -13.33 4.81
C THR A 203 11.87 -14.50 5.10
N TRP A 204 11.40 -15.73 5.03
CA TRP A 204 12.21 -16.92 5.39
C TRP A 204 12.02 -18.09 4.44
N LEU A 205 13.00 -18.99 4.46
CA LEU A 205 12.89 -20.28 3.82
C LEU A 205 12.33 -21.28 4.83
N ASP A 206 11.06 -21.65 4.64
CA ASP A 206 10.39 -22.73 5.36
C ASP A 206 10.91 -24.08 4.82
N VAL A 207 11.85 -24.66 5.56
CA VAL A 207 12.60 -25.85 5.14
C VAL A 207 11.76 -27.11 5.33
N ASN A 208 10.85 -27.10 6.30
CA ASN A 208 10.05 -28.27 6.66
C ASN A 208 8.61 -28.23 6.09
N ALA A 209 8.26 -27.12 5.43
CA ALA A 209 7.00 -26.87 4.76
C ALA A 209 5.76 -26.82 5.69
N ASN A 210 5.93 -26.40 6.96
CA ASN A 210 4.84 -26.35 7.93
C ASN A 210 4.11 -25.00 8.01
N GLY A 211 4.60 -23.96 7.35
CA GLY A 211 4.02 -22.62 7.37
C GLY A 211 4.34 -21.77 8.60
N LEU A 212 5.21 -22.26 9.48
CA LEU A 212 5.68 -21.57 10.67
C LEU A 212 7.13 -21.14 10.50
N GLN A 213 7.52 -20.08 11.20
CA GLN A 213 8.90 -19.64 11.32
C GLN A 213 9.60 -20.41 12.45
N ASP A 214 10.30 -21.48 12.09
CA ASP A 214 10.97 -22.34 13.07
C ASP A 214 12.41 -21.90 13.38
N ALA A 215 12.87 -22.26 14.57
CA ALA A 215 14.26 -22.01 14.97
C ALA A 215 15.24 -22.75 14.04
N GLY A 216 16.13 -21.99 13.40
CA GLY A 216 17.14 -22.51 12.48
C GLY A 216 16.77 -22.41 11.00
N GLU A 217 15.56 -21.95 10.69
CA GLU A 217 15.18 -21.62 9.32
C GLU A 217 15.85 -20.31 8.87
N PRO A 218 16.50 -20.29 7.69
CA PRO A 218 17.24 -19.13 7.25
C PRO A 218 16.28 -18.06 6.70
N GLY A 219 16.65 -16.79 6.91
CA GLY A 219 15.99 -15.69 6.22
C GLY A 219 16.18 -15.76 4.70
N MET A 220 15.17 -15.35 3.95
CA MET A 220 15.15 -15.36 2.49
C MET A 220 15.54 -13.99 1.94
N PRO A 221 16.71 -13.85 1.30
CA PRO A 221 17.16 -12.57 0.78
C PRO A 221 16.52 -12.22 -0.58
N ASP A 222 16.69 -10.96 -0.99
CA ASP A 222 16.37 -10.47 -2.33
C ASP A 222 14.89 -10.59 -2.72
N VAL A 223 14.00 -10.70 -1.74
CA VAL A 223 12.54 -10.65 -1.95
C VAL A 223 12.13 -9.20 -2.12
N GLN A 224 11.54 -8.86 -3.26
CA GLN A 224 10.90 -7.56 -3.44
C GLN A 224 9.57 -7.53 -2.72
N VAL A 225 9.38 -6.52 -1.87
CA VAL A 225 8.14 -6.25 -1.15
C VAL A 225 7.61 -4.89 -1.58
N GLU A 226 6.30 -4.79 -1.79
CA GLU A 226 5.62 -3.57 -2.18
C GLU A 226 4.39 -3.37 -1.31
N ILE A 227 4.13 -2.14 -0.88
CA ILE A 227 2.87 -1.78 -0.22
C ILE A 227 1.98 -1.00 -1.19
N TRP A 228 0.74 -1.43 -1.29
CA TRP A 228 -0.26 -0.92 -2.21
C TRP A 228 -1.51 -0.49 -1.47
N SER A 229 -2.32 0.32 -2.14
CA SER A 229 -3.69 0.56 -1.73
C SER A 229 -4.46 -0.76 -1.55
N GLU A 230 -5.51 -0.75 -0.70
CA GLU A 230 -6.67 -1.62 -0.95
C GLU A 230 -7.10 -1.44 -2.43
N ALA A 231 -7.96 -2.20 -3.10
CA ALA A 231 -8.10 -2.13 -4.58
C ALA A 231 -6.83 -2.34 -5.46
N ARG A 232 -5.58 -2.28 -4.95
CA ARG A 232 -4.31 -2.58 -5.67
C ARG A 232 -4.04 -1.69 -6.90
N THR A 233 -4.40 -0.42 -6.82
CA THR A 233 -4.28 0.54 -7.94
C THR A 233 -3.11 1.50 -7.80
N VAL A 234 -2.65 1.76 -6.57
CA VAL A 234 -1.55 2.69 -6.27
C VAL A 234 -0.51 1.96 -5.43
N ARG A 235 0.76 2.03 -5.83
CA ARG A 235 1.90 1.57 -5.04
C ARG A 235 2.46 2.75 -4.27
N TYR A 236 2.59 2.61 -2.95
CA TYR A 236 3.11 3.68 -2.10
C TYR A 236 4.61 3.56 -1.85
N ASP A 237 5.09 2.34 -1.56
CA ASP A 237 6.50 2.11 -1.24
C ASP A 237 6.94 0.70 -1.67
N THR A 238 8.25 0.50 -1.77
CA THR A 238 8.88 -0.78 -2.07
C THR A 238 10.21 -0.95 -1.34
N ALA A 239 10.51 -2.19 -0.96
CA ALA A 239 11.76 -2.59 -0.35
C ALA A 239 12.22 -3.94 -0.88
N THR A 240 13.48 -4.28 -0.61
CA THR A 240 14.04 -5.61 -0.86
C THR A 240 14.50 -6.19 0.46
N SER A 241 14.17 -7.46 0.73
CA SER A 241 14.62 -8.14 1.94
C SER A 241 16.15 -8.25 1.98
N SER A 242 16.69 -8.03 3.18
CA SER A 242 18.13 -8.08 3.45
C SER A 242 18.70 -9.51 3.33
N PRO A 243 20.04 -9.69 3.39
CA PRO A 243 20.67 -11.02 3.41
C PRO A 243 20.16 -11.98 4.50
N ILE A 244 19.55 -11.43 5.55
CA ILE A 244 18.97 -12.20 6.66
C ILE A 244 17.44 -12.22 6.63
N GLY A 245 16.78 -11.79 5.55
CA GLY A 245 15.32 -11.86 5.40
C GLY A 245 14.52 -10.69 5.97
N VAL A 246 15.15 -9.77 6.70
CA VAL A 246 14.44 -8.60 7.24
C VAL A 246 14.11 -7.61 6.14
N TYR A 247 12.89 -7.05 6.15
CA TYR A 247 12.44 -5.98 5.25
C TYR A 247 11.57 -4.96 6.00
N GLN A 248 11.42 -3.76 5.43
CA GLN A 248 10.46 -2.75 5.91
C GLN A 248 10.01 -1.88 4.75
N VAL A 249 8.71 -1.61 4.66
CA VAL A 249 8.08 -0.63 3.76
C VAL A 249 7.29 0.40 4.57
N SER A 250 6.97 1.54 3.97
CA SER A 250 6.29 2.66 4.63
C SER A 250 4.87 2.83 4.08
N ALA A 251 3.87 2.76 4.95
CA ALA A 251 2.49 3.12 4.62
C ALA A 251 2.25 4.62 4.89
N PRO A 252 1.58 5.37 4.00
CA PRO A 252 1.29 6.79 4.22
C PRO A 252 0.15 6.96 5.24
N GLY A 253 0.49 6.79 6.51
CA GLY A 253 -0.43 6.87 7.65
C GLY A 253 -1.40 5.70 7.78
N TYR A 254 -2.47 5.93 8.54
CA TYR A 254 -3.52 4.95 8.81
C TYR A 254 -4.45 4.75 7.62
N GLY A 255 -4.97 3.53 7.48
CA GLY A 255 -5.79 3.15 6.34
C GLY A 255 -5.79 1.65 6.07
N ARG A 256 -6.25 1.26 4.88
CA ARG A 256 -6.34 -0.13 4.45
C ARG A 256 -5.39 -0.35 3.27
N TYR A 257 -4.49 -1.31 3.44
CA TYR A 257 -3.39 -1.57 2.52
C TYR A 257 -3.30 -3.06 2.19
N ARG A 258 -2.47 -3.39 1.20
CA ARG A 258 -2.02 -4.76 0.96
C ARG A 258 -0.54 -4.76 0.66
N LEU A 259 0.16 -5.79 1.10
CA LEU A 259 1.53 -6.03 0.68
C LEU A 259 1.56 -7.04 -0.47
N LYS A 260 2.54 -6.89 -1.35
CA LYS A 260 2.86 -7.81 -2.42
C LYS A 260 4.31 -8.26 -2.29
N PHE A 261 4.52 -9.55 -2.31
CA PHE A 261 5.83 -10.18 -2.25
C PHE A 261 6.15 -10.82 -3.59
N SER A 262 7.37 -10.63 -4.08
CA SER A 262 7.87 -11.39 -5.22
C SER A 262 8.09 -12.86 -4.84
N GLN A 263 7.97 -13.75 -5.82
CA GLN A 263 8.30 -15.16 -5.64
C GLN A 263 9.66 -15.45 -6.30
N PRO A 264 10.73 -15.71 -5.52
CA PRO A 264 12.01 -16.13 -6.06
C PRO A 264 11.90 -17.41 -6.90
N ALA A 265 12.71 -17.52 -7.94
CA ALA A 265 12.67 -18.66 -8.87
C ALA A 265 12.89 -19.99 -8.14
N GLY A 266 12.08 -20.99 -8.47
CA GLY A 266 12.13 -22.32 -7.85
C GLY A 266 11.46 -22.42 -6.48
N THR A 267 11.05 -21.32 -5.85
CA THR A 267 10.30 -21.37 -4.58
C THR A 267 8.79 -21.34 -4.81
N THR A 268 8.04 -21.74 -3.79
CA THR A 268 6.60 -21.46 -3.65
C THR A 268 6.34 -20.84 -2.29
N PHE A 269 5.26 -20.09 -2.13
CA PHE A 269 4.87 -19.60 -0.80
C PHE A 269 4.40 -20.76 0.10
N THR A 270 4.68 -20.66 1.39
CA THR A 270 4.21 -21.61 2.41
C THR A 270 2.74 -21.35 2.80
N PRO A 271 2.01 -22.28 3.44
CA PRO A 271 0.67 -22.00 3.96
C PRO A 271 0.65 -20.79 4.89
N ARG A 272 -0.39 -19.96 4.75
CA ARG A 272 -0.60 -18.76 5.56
C ARG A 272 -1.50 -19.01 6.77
N ASP A 273 -1.46 -18.10 7.72
CA ASP A 273 -2.33 -18.04 8.90
C ASP A 273 -2.27 -19.37 9.70
N ILE A 274 -1.07 -19.92 9.90
CA ILE A 274 -0.86 -21.21 10.56
C ILE A 274 -0.59 -21.02 12.05
N GLY A 275 -1.41 -21.68 12.87
CA GLY A 275 -1.32 -21.57 14.33
C GLY A 275 -2.08 -20.36 14.86
N GLU A 276 -1.79 -19.97 16.11
CA GLU A 276 -2.45 -18.83 16.78
C GLU A 276 -1.53 -17.61 16.96
N ASN A 277 -0.23 -17.75 16.67
CA ASN A 277 0.75 -16.70 16.88
C ASN A 277 1.14 -16.05 15.56
N ASP A 278 0.48 -14.93 15.27
CA ASP A 278 0.66 -14.04 14.11
C ASP A 278 2.10 -13.53 13.90
N LEU A 279 2.99 -13.71 14.88
CA LEU A 279 4.41 -13.32 14.78
C LEU A 279 5.30 -14.41 14.20
N LEU A 280 4.77 -15.62 13.97
CA LEU A 280 5.55 -16.81 13.65
C LEU A 280 4.98 -17.59 12.45
N ASP A 281 4.11 -16.99 11.66
CA ASP A 281 3.53 -17.61 10.49
C ASP A 281 3.57 -16.67 9.29
N SER A 282 3.01 -17.09 8.16
CA SER A 282 3.07 -16.35 6.89
C SER A 282 1.74 -15.65 6.64
N ASP A 283 1.77 -14.39 6.19
CA ASP A 283 0.55 -13.64 5.82
C ASP A 283 0.19 -13.75 4.34
N VAL A 284 1.08 -14.36 3.56
CA VAL A 284 1.03 -14.29 2.10
C VAL A 284 0.13 -15.38 1.52
N ILE A 285 -0.80 -14.97 0.65
CA ILE A 285 -1.66 -15.89 -0.09
C ILE A 285 -0.79 -16.80 -0.98
N ALA A 286 -0.81 -18.09 -0.70
CA ALA A 286 0.13 -19.04 -1.29
C ALA A 286 -0.25 -19.53 -2.71
N ALA A 287 -1.52 -19.44 -3.09
CA ALA A 287 -2.02 -19.96 -4.36
C ALA A 287 -3.26 -19.21 -4.89
N GLY A 288 -3.52 -19.35 -6.19
CA GLY A 288 -4.67 -18.75 -6.88
C GLY A 288 -4.36 -17.40 -7.52
N ALA A 289 -5.42 -16.67 -7.91
CA ALA A 289 -5.30 -15.39 -8.63
C ALA A 289 -4.59 -14.29 -7.83
N ASP A 290 -4.59 -14.42 -6.50
CA ASP A 290 -4.03 -13.46 -5.56
C ASP A 290 -2.69 -13.94 -4.94
N THR A 291 -2.05 -14.95 -5.54
CA THR A 291 -0.74 -15.46 -5.06
C THR A 291 0.27 -14.33 -4.88
N GLY A 292 0.97 -14.33 -3.75
CA GLY A 292 1.99 -13.33 -3.42
C GLY A 292 1.44 -12.04 -2.80
N TRP A 293 0.12 -11.90 -2.64
CA TRP A 293 -0.49 -10.78 -1.91
C TRP A 293 -0.83 -11.18 -0.49
N THR A 294 -0.82 -10.21 0.43
CA THR A 294 -1.51 -10.35 1.72
C THR A 294 -3.02 -10.18 1.55
N THR A 295 -3.77 -10.52 2.60
CA THR A 295 -5.12 -9.98 2.77
C THR A 295 -5.07 -8.47 3.08
N ILE A 296 -6.22 -7.86 3.39
CA ILE A 296 -6.25 -6.42 3.70
C ILE A 296 -5.63 -6.20 5.07
N LEU A 297 -4.56 -5.43 5.11
CA LEU A 297 -3.95 -4.92 6.32
C LEU A 297 -4.64 -3.61 6.72
N GLU A 298 -5.25 -3.57 7.90
CA GLU A 298 -5.87 -2.37 8.46
C GLU A 298 -4.96 -1.72 9.50
N LEU A 299 -4.44 -0.53 9.17
CA LEU A 299 -3.61 0.27 10.04
C LEU A 299 -4.47 1.30 10.77
N ALA A 300 -4.54 1.21 12.09
CA ALA A 300 -5.31 2.14 12.92
C ALA A 300 -4.56 3.47 13.18
N ARG A 301 -5.30 4.51 13.59
CA ARG A 301 -4.77 5.89 13.79
C ARG A 301 -3.66 6.00 14.86
N ASN A 302 -3.50 5.01 15.72
CA ASN A 302 -2.53 4.98 16.82
C ASN A 302 -1.40 3.96 16.61
N VAL A 303 -1.26 3.42 15.39
CA VAL A 303 -0.18 2.51 15.01
C VAL A 303 0.95 3.33 14.39
N ILE A 304 2.19 3.07 14.80
CA ILE A 304 3.40 3.66 14.21
C ILE A 304 4.28 2.63 13.50
N SER A 305 4.09 1.35 13.85
CA SER A 305 4.77 0.23 13.21
C SER A 305 3.96 -1.05 13.32
N VAL A 306 4.03 -1.91 12.30
CA VAL A 306 3.53 -3.29 12.30
C VAL A 306 4.69 -4.22 11.99
N THR A 307 4.91 -5.19 12.87
CA THR A 307 6.04 -6.14 12.81
C THR A 307 5.58 -7.59 12.86
N SER A 308 4.40 -7.88 12.30
CA SER A 308 3.83 -9.22 12.20
C SER A 308 3.48 -9.57 10.76
N VAL A 309 4.03 -8.83 9.79
CA VAL A 309 3.82 -9.16 8.37
C VAL A 309 5.04 -9.90 7.86
N ASP A 310 4.84 -11.16 7.55
CA ASP A 310 5.87 -12.15 7.32
C ASP A 310 5.55 -12.99 6.06
N ALA A 311 6.58 -13.48 5.38
CA ALA A 311 6.42 -14.28 4.16
C ALA A 311 7.34 -15.50 4.13
N GLY A 312 6.73 -16.69 4.23
CA GLY A 312 7.45 -17.95 4.19
C GLY A 312 7.51 -18.54 2.78
N TYR A 313 8.68 -19.07 2.42
CA TYR A 313 8.96 -19.66 1.12
C TYR A 313 9.43 -21.10 1.29
N GLN A 314 8.84 -22.00 0.53
CA GLN A 314 9.29 -23.39 0.43
C GLN A 314 10.21 -23.51 -0.79
N ALA A 315 11.39 -24.09 -0.59
CA ALA A 315 12.19 -24.61 -1.70
C ALA A 315 11.44 -25.76 -2.39
N PRO A 316 11.75 -26.08 -3.67
CA PRO A 316 11.23 -27.30 -4.25
C PRO A 316 11.76 -28.46 -3.41
N GLN A 317 10.86 -29.29 -2.88
CA GLN A 317 11.28 -30.42 -2.05
C GLN A 317 12.23 -31.30 -2.87
N ALA A 318 13.43 -31.52 -2.33
CA ALA A 318 14.40 -32.43 -2.91
C ALA A 318 13.87 -33.87 -2.80
N VAL A 319 13.85 -34.56 -3.93
CA VAL A 319 13.53 -35.98 -4.04
C VAL A 319 14.60 -36.70 -4.84
N ASP A 320 14.59 -38.03 -4.80
CA ASP A 320 15.43 -38.89 -5.64
C ASP A 320 14.59 -40.09 -6.10
N ALA A 321 14.25 -40.10 -7.39
CA ALA A 321 13.50 -41.17 -8.03
C ALA A 321 14.44 -41.95 -8.94
N ARG A 322 14.72 -43.20 -8.58
CA ARG A 322 15.70 -44.02 -9.30
C ARG A 322 15.12 -45.28 -9.89
N VAL A 323 15.69 -45.70 -11.01
CA VAL A 323 15.41 -46.99 -11.65
C VAL A 323 16.69 -47.81 -11.83
N GLU A 324 16.59 -49.12 -11.60
CA GLU A 324 17.72 -50.04 -11.78
C GLU A 324 17.24 -51.43 -12.19
N TYR A 325 17.96 -52.09 -13.10
CA TYR A 325 17.74 -53.49 -13.42
C TYR A 325 18.59 -54.39 -12.52
N GLU A 326 18.00 -55.50 -12.08
CA GLU A 326 18.62 -56.55 -11.28
C GLU A 326 18.34 -57.92 -11.93
N ASN A 327 19.11 -58.94 -11.54
CA ASN A 327 18.93 -60.32 -12.01
C ASN A 327 18.90 -60.47 -13.53
N VAL A 328 19.63 -59.62 -14.24
CA VAL A 328 19.69 -59.60 -15.70
C VAL A 328 20.52 -60.79 -16.21
N PRO A 329 19.95 -61.67 -17.06
CA PRO A 329 20.71 -62.74 -17.68
C PRO A 329 21.82 -62.17 -18.59
N GLY A 330 23.05 -62.64 -18.41
CA GLY A 330 24.17 -62.19 -19.24
C GLY A 330 24.09 -62.67 -20.70
N ILE A 331 23.60 -63.90 -20.90
CA ILE A 331 23.41 -64.55 -22.20
C ILE A 331 22.05 -65.23 -22.21
N VAL A 332 21.31 -65.10 -23.31
CA VAL A 332 20.01 -65.77 -23.55
C VAL A 332 19.99 -66.43 -24.91
N PHE A 333 19.09 -67.40 -25.10
CA PHE A 333 18.99 -68.21 -26.32
C PHE A 333 17.59 -68.12 -26.94
N PRO A 334 17.45 -68.14 -28.28
CA PRO A 334 16.15 -68.23 -28.93
C PRO A 334 15.29 -69.40 -28.42
N GLY A 335 14.00 -69.15 -28.19
CA GLY A 335 13.05 -70.12 -27.65
C GLY A 335 13.12 -70.34 -26.13
N SER A 336 14.17 -69.86 -25.45
CA SER A 336 14.24 -69.88 -23.99
C SER A 336 13.34 -68.81 -23.37
N THR A 337 12.98 -69.00 -22.09
CA THR A 337 12.31 -67.96 -21.29
C THR A 337 13.34 -67.22 -20.46
N ALA A 338 13.46 -65.92 -20.66
CA ALA A 338 14.31 -65.04 -19.87
C ALA A 338 13.48 -64.34 -18.79
N THR A 339 14.11 -64.10 -17.63
CA THR A 339 13.53 -63.34 -16.53
C THR A 339 14.50 -62.28 -16.04
N TRP A 340 14.01 -61.10 -15.72
CA TRP A 340 14.81 -60.01 -15.17
C TRP A 340 13.95 -59.16 -14.23
N THR A 341 14.59 -58.41 -13.34
CA THR A 341 13.89 -57.58 -12.35
C THR A 341 14.19 -56.11 -12.61
N LEU A 342 13.17 -55.26 -12.58
CA LEU A 342 13.31 -53.81 -12.51
C LEU A 342 12.92 -53.35 -11.11
N ARG A 343 13.75 -52.50 -10.49
CA ARG A 343 13.39 -51.77 -9.28
C ARG A 343 13.20 -50.29 -9.59
N VAL A 344 12.09 -49.75 -9.10
CA VAL A 344 11.85 -48.30 -8.99
C VAL A 344 11.88 -47.96 -7.50
N ARG A 345 12.68 -47.00 -7.06
CA ARG A 345 12.83 -46.70 -5.63
C ARG A 345 12.76 -45.20 -5.38
N HIS A 346 12.21 -44.87 -4.22
CA HIS A 346 12.51 -43.59 -3.56
C HIS A 346 13.89 -43.72 -2.91
N GLY A 347 14.83 -42.88 -3.33
CA GLY A 347 16.19 -42.88 -2.81
C GLY A 347 16.31 -42.12 -1.49
N PHE A 348 16.06 -40.81 -1.53
CA PHE A 348 16.06 -39.91 -0.37
C PHE A 348 15.10 -38.73 -0.59
N GLY A 349 14.94 -37.92 0.46
CA GLY A 349 14.14 -36.69 0.41
C GLY A 349 12.66 -36.92 0.71
N ALA A 350 11.82 -35.98 0.28
CA ALA A 350 10.38 -36.01 0.57
C ALA A 350 9.65 -37.12 -0.21
N ALA A 351 8.44 -37.48 0.23
CA ALA A 351 7.59 -38.43 -0.49
C ALA A 351 7.23 -37.90 -1.88
N ILE A 352 7.33 -38.72 -2.92
CA ILE A 352 6.94 -38.33 -4.28
C ILE A 352 5.46 -38.66 -4.48
N GLY A 353 4.63 -37.62 -4.57
CA GLY A 353 3.17 -37.79 -4.71
C GLY A 353 2.77 -38.44 -6.04
N THR A 354 3.44 -38.07 -7.13
CA THR A 354 3.16 -38.59 -8.49
C THR A 354 4.45 -38.71 -9.30
N ALA A 355 4.79 -39.94 -9.68
CA ALA A 355 5.86 -40.26 -10.62
C ALA A 355 5.33 -41.11 -11.78
N ARG A 356 5.77 -40.82 -13.00
CA ARG A 356 5.49 -41.62 -14.18
C ARG A 356 6.59 -42.65 -14.38
N ILE A 357 6.22 -43.92 -14.43
CA ILE A 357 7.12 -45.04 -14.68
C ILE A 357 6.89 -45.51 -16.11
N GLY A 358 7.92 -45.35 -16.93
CA GLY A 358 7.93 -45.79 -18.32
C GLY A 358 8.83 -47.01 -18.49
N VAL A 359 8.33 -48.06 -19.13
CA VAL A 359 9.17 -49.21 -19.54
C VAL A 359 8.82 -49.60 -20.98
N SER A 360 9.83 -49.56 -21.85
CA SER A 360 9.68 -49.89 -23.27
C SER A 360 9.43 -51.38 -23.50
N ALA A 361 8.97 -51.74 -24.70
CA ALA A 361 8.98 -53.14 -25.12
C ALA A 361 10.43 -53.61 -25.29
N PRO A 362 10.79 -54.85 -24.86
CA PRO A 362 12.12 -55.39 -25.10
C PRO A 362 12.24 -55.91 -26.54
N ASP A 363 13.30 -55.50 -27.24
CA ASP A 363 13.57 -55.96 -28.61
C ASP A 363 13.85 -57.47 -28.65
N GLY A 364 13.36 -58.17 -29.68
CA GLY A 364 13.68 -59.59 -29.87
C GLY A 364 13.03 -60.54 -28.84
N THR A 365 12.01 -60.08 -28.12
CA THR A 365 11.21 -60.90 -27.19
C THR A 365 9.75 -60.98 -27.63
N GLY A 366 9.04 -62.02 -27.19
CA GLY A 366 7.58 -62.02 -27.18
C GLY A 366 7.05 -60.96 -26.22
N THR A 367 5.73 -60.75 -26.16
CA THR A 367 5.16 -59.77 -25.21
C THR A 367 5.53 -60.20 -23.77
N PRO A 368 6.30 -59.38 -23.02
CA PRO A 368 6.73 -59.76 -21.69
C PRO A 368 5.53 -59.76 -20.73
N ALA A 369 5.44 -60.76 -19.86
CA ALA A 369 4.58 -60.71 -18.69
C ALA A 369 5.38 -60.12 -17.52
N TRP A 370 4.72 -59.36 -16.65
CA TRP A 370 5.35 -58.81 -15.45
C TRP A 370 4.44 -58.91 -14.24
N GLN A 371 5.06 -59.06 -13.07
CA GLN A 371 4.41 -59.01 -11.76
C GLN A 371 5.01 -57.85 -10.97
N CYS A 372 4.17 -57.00 -10.36
CA CYS A 372 4.64 -55.92 -9.50
C CYS A 372 4.43 -56.25 -8.02
N THR A 373 5.47 -56.05 -7.22
CA THR A 373 5.43 -56.17 -5.76
C THR A 373 5.84 -54.83 -5.14
N PRO A 374 4.90 -54.08 -4.54
CA PRO A 374 5.23 -52.83 -3.87
C PRO A 374 5.71 -53.05 -2.44
N SER A 375 6.42 -52.06 -1.89
CA SER A 375 6.88 -52.03 -0.50
C SER A 375 6.93 -50.58 0.02
N GLY A 376 6.97 -50.41 1.35
CA GLY A 376 7.08 -49.08 1.96
C GLY A 376 5.90 -48.15 1.69
N GLY A 377 4.70 -48.70 1.53
CA GLY A 377 3.46 -47.93 1.32
C GLY A 377 3.14 -47.57 -0.12
N ALA A 378 4.01 -47.87 -1.09
CA ALA A 378 3.67 -47.75 -2.51
C ALA A 378 2.58 -48.76 -2.93
N THR A 379 1.94 -48.50 -4.06
CA THR A 379 0.93 -49.39 -4.67
C THR A 379 1.16 -49.50 -6.17
N CYS A 380 0.95 -50.68 -6.74
CA CYS A 380 1.02 -50.92 -8.19
C CYS A 380 0.06 -52.07 -8.59
N PRO A 381 -0.32 -52.18 -9.88
CA PRO A 381 -1.07 -53.33 -10.38
C PRO A 381 -0.30 -54.64 -10.15
N SER A 382 -0.94 -55.67 -9.61
CA SER A 382 -0.25 -56.91 -9.21
C SER A 382 0.40 -57.66 -10.38
N MET A 383 -0.14 -57.54 -11.59
CA MET A 383 0.39 -58.18 -12.80
C MET A 383 -0.02 -57.42 -14.05
N GLY A 384 0.69 -57.65 -15.15
CA GLY A 384 0.35 -57.14 -16.47
C GLY A 384 1.24 -57.71 -17.58
N THR A 385 1.11 -57.17 -18.79
CA THR A 385 1.85 -57.61 -19.97
C THR A 385 2.26 -56.42 -20.83
N GLY A 386 3.40 -56.51 -21.50
CA GLY A 386 3.89 -55.50 -22.44
C GLY A 386 4.55 -54.31 -21.76
N VAL A 387 4.40 -53.13 -22.36
CA VAL A 387 4.96 -51.88 -21.88
C VAL A 387 4.34 -51.44 -20.55
N ILE A 388 5.07 -50.62 -19.80
CA ILE A 388 4.57 -49.96 -18.60
C ILE A 388 4.54 -48.46 -18.87
N ASP A 389 3.37 -47.85 -18.64
CA ASP A 389 3.18 -46.40 -18.59
C ASP A 389 2.20 -46.12 -17.47
N GLN A 390 2.72 -45.98 -16.25
CA GLN A 390 1.92 -45.88 -15.04
C GLN A 390 2.30 -44.63 -14.26
N VAL A 391 1.30 -43.93 -13.73
CA VAL A 391 1.51 -42.81 -12.79
C VAL A 391 1.16 -43.30 -11.39
N LEU A 392 2.17 -43.37 -10.53
CA LEU A 392 2.06 -43.93 -9.18
C LEU A 392 2.71 -43.00 -8.15
N ALA A 393 2.31 -43.10 -6.89
CA ALA A 393 2.99 -42.45 -5.78
C ALA A 393 4.19 -43.28 -5.30
N LEU A 394 5.28 -42.62 -4.94
CA LEU A 394 6.44 -43.22 -4.27
C LEU A 394 6.63 -42.56 -2.89
N PRO A 395 5.94 -43.03 -1.84
CA PRO A 395 6.17 -42.58 -0.47
C PRO A 395 7.64 -42.68 -0.05
N ALA A 396 8.03 -41.91 0.98
CA ALA A 396 9.41 -41.93 1.47
C ALA A 396 9.84 -43.34 1.90
N GLY A 397 10.97 -43.82 1.37
CA GLY A 397 11.50 -45.17 1.62
C GLY A 397 10.77 -46.30 0.88
N SER A 398 9.83 -45.98 -0.02
CA SER A 398 9.11 -46.97 -0.80
C SER A 398 9.91 -47.52 -1.98
N ALA A 399 9.47 -48.69 -2.48
CA ALA A 399 10.00 -49.28 -3.70
C ALA A 399 8.96 -50.14 -4.41
N LEU A 400 9.03 -50.15 -5.74
CA LEU A 400 8.30 -51.05 -6.62
C LEU A 400 9.28 -52.02 -7.26
N ARG A 401 8.96 -53.31 -7.22
CA ARG A 401 9.72 -54.36 -7.91
C ARG A 401 8.86 -54.96 -9.01
N TYR A 402 9.32 -54.88 -10.25
CA TYR A 402 8.70 -55.55 -11.40
C TYR A 402 9.56 -56.75 -11.80
N ASP A 403 9.02 -57.96 -11.68
CA ASP A 403 9.66 -59.17 -12.18
C ASP A 403 9.08 -59.52 -13.55
N PHE A 404 9.91 -59.46 -14.59
CA PHE A 404 9.55 -59.70 -15.98
C PHE A 404 9.87 -61.14 -16.40
N SER A 405 9.07 -61.68 -17.32
CA SER A 405 9.31 -62.95 -17.99
C SER A 405 8.88 -62.87 -19.47
N ALA A 406 9.75 -63.26 -20.38
CA ALA A 406 9.44 -63.29 -21.81
C ALA A 406 10.18 -64.43 -22.54
N VAL A 407 9.56 -64.95 -23.59
CA VAL A 407 10.21 -65.88 -24.52
C VAL A 407 11.10 -65.09 -25.47
N ILE A 408 12.34 -65.54 -25.65
CA ILE A 408 13.26 -64.97 -26.63
C ILE A 408 12.87 -65.42 -28.02
N LEU A 409 12.64 -64.47 -28.93
CA LEU A 409 12.25 -64.79 -30.30
C LEU A 409 13.49 -65.14 -31.14
N PRO A 410 13.36 -66.09 -32.09
CA PRO A 410 14.35 -66.27 -33.14
C PRO A 410 14.47 -64.98 -33.97
N GLY A 411 15.69 -64.47 -34.17
CA GLY A 411 15.90 -63.27 -34.98
C GLY A 411 17.29 -62.65 -34.87
N ASN A 412 17.56 -61.63 -35.69
CA ASN A 412 18.84 -60.91 -35.75
C ASN A 412 18.99 -59.82 -34.67
N HIS A 413 18.56 -60.10 -33.44
CA HIS A 413 18.76 -59.20 -32.30
C HIS A 413 19.96 -59.69 -31.48
N PRO A 414 21.21 -59.29 -31.78
CA PRO A 414 22.39 -59.75 -31.03
C PRO A 414 22.39 -59.28 -29.57
N VAL A 415 21.62 -58.24 -29.27
CA VAL A 415 21.40 -57.72 -27.93
C VAL A 415 19.90 -57.49 -27.78
N ILE A 416 19.35 -57.97 -26.67
CA ILE A 416 18.01 -57.62 -26.23
C ILE A 416 18.15 -56.41 -25.31
N SER A 417 17.43 -55.34 -25.66
CA SER A 417 17.48 -54.07 -24.94
C SER A 417 16.09 -53.65 -24.48
N GLN A 418 16.03 -53.01 -23.31
CA GLN A 418 14.80 -52.45 -22.75
C GLN A 418 15.16 -51.20 -21.94
N VAL A 419 14.45 -50.10 -22.17
CA VAL A 419 14.64 -48.85 -21.42
C VAL A 419 13.56 -48.76 -20.36
N ALA A 420 13.97 -48.45 -19.13
CA ALA A 420 13.09 -48.04 -18.05
C ALA A 420 13.41 -46.60 -17.63
N SER A 421 12.37 -45.83 -17.30
CA SER A 421 12.50 -44.47 -16.82
C SER A 421 11.53 -44.18 -15.66
N VAL A 422 11.89 -43.20 -14.83
CA VAL A 422 11.01 -42.60 -13.82
C VAL A 422 11.08 -41.08 -13.91
N GLU A 423 9.92 -40.45 -14.05
CA GLU A 423 9.77 -39.00 -14.16
C GLU A 423 8.93 -38.47 -13.00
N VAL A 424 9.45 -37.51 -12.24
CA VAL A 424 8.71 -36.82 -11.18
C VAL A 424 7.80 -35.77 -11.83
N LEU A 425 6.48 -35.89 -11.63
CA LEU A 425 5.48 -35.02 -12.30
C LEU A 425 5.03 -33.82 -11.44
N GLY A 426 5.58 -33.66 -10.24
CA GLY A 426 5.24 -32.58 -9.31
C GLY A 426 6.18 -31.37 -9.39
N SER A 427 6.00 -30.40 -8.48
CA SER A 427 6.94 -29.29 -8.28
C SER A 427 8.25 -29.69 -7.58
N GLN A 428 8.37 -30.97 -7.21
CA GLN A 428 9.55 -31.55 -6.58
C GLN A 428 10.68 -31.68 -7.59
N VAL A 429 11.91 -31.47 -7.14
CA VAL A 429 13.10 -31.57 -7.98
C VAL A 429 13.85 -32.83 -7.63
N ASP A 430 14.14 -33.65 -8.65
CA ASP A 430 15.04 -34.79 -8.51
C ASP A 430 16.50 -34.31 -8.49
N PHE A 431 17.21 -34.59 -7.41
CA PHE A 431 18.59 -34.12 -7.22
C PHE A 431 19.62 -35.04 -7.87
N VAL A 432 19.23 -36.25 -8.29
CA VAL A 432 20.12 -37.21 -8.95
C VAL A 432 19.52 -37.69 -10.27
N PRO A 433 19.21 -36.77 -11.21
CA PRO A 433 18.47 -37.09 -12.44
C PRO A 433 19.17 -38.12 -13.34
N ALA A 434 20.46 -38.37 -13.12
CA ALA A 434 21.24 -39.37 -13.86
C ALA A 434 20.85 -40.82 -13.56
N ASN A 435 20.09 -41.09 -12.49
CA ASN A 435 19.62 -42.43 -12.13
C ASN A 435 18.14 -42.69 -12.50
N ASN A 436 17.51 -41.74 -13.19
CA ASN A 436 16.11 -41.78 -13.58
C ASN A 436 15.86 -42.62 -14.83
N GLU A 437 16.91 -43.09 -15.50
CA GLU A 437 16.84 -44.01 -16.62
C GLU A 437 17.79 -45.19 -16.43
N ALA A 438 17.33 -46.38 -16.83
CA ALA A 438 18.12 -47.61 -16.81
C ALA A 438 17.95 -48.35 -18.13
N LEU A 439 19.06 -48.89 -18.65
CA LEU A 439 19.09 -49.72 -19.85
C LEU A 439 19.37 -51.17 -19.48
N LEU A 440 18.44 -52.06 -19.82
CA LEU A 440 18.65 -53.50 -19.84
C LEU A 440 19.49 -53.86 -21.08
N SER A 441 20.45 -54.76 -20.91
CA SER A 441 21.20 -55.33 -22.02
C SER A 441 21.49 -56.81 -21.75
N MET A 442 20.97 -57.68 -22.59
CA MET A 442 21.23 -59.13 -22.57
C MET A 442 21.84 -59.53 -23.90
N ARG A 443 22.93 -60.31 -23.89
CA ARG A 443 23.47 -60.85 -25.14
C ARG A 443 22.63 -62.01 -25.61
N ASN A 444 22.18 -61.96 -26.86
CA ASN A 444 21.47 -63.06 -27.49
C ASN A 444 22.50 -63.92 -28.22
N ASP A 445 22.75 -65.11 -27.71
CA ASP A 445 23.67 -66.04 -28.36
C ASP A 445 23.00 -66.58 -29.63
N ARG A 446 23.65 -66.38 -30.77
CA ARG A 446 23.10 -66.65 -32.11
C ARG A 446 23.03 -68.15 -32.43
N LEU A 447 23.23 -69.03 -31.44
CA LEU A 447 23.00 -70.45 -31.59
C LEU A 447 21.53 -70.66 -32.00
N PHE A 448 21.36 -70.93 -33.30
CA PHE A 448 20.10 -71.28 -33.92
C PHE A 448 19.47 -72.45 -33.16
N ALA A 449 18.14 -72.53 -33.19
CA ALA A 449 17.36 -73.54 -32.47
C ALA A 449 17.74 -75.01 -32.78
N ASP A 450 18.59 -75.27 -33.79
CA ASP A 450 19.01 -76.57 -34.27
C ASP A 450 20.47 -76.96 -33.95
N GLY A 451 21.26 -76.10 -33.29
CA GLY A 451 22.50 -76.51 -32.62
C GLY A 451 23.68 -76.94 -33.49
N PHE A 452 23.77 -76.50 -34.75
CA PHE A 452 24.96 -76.72 -35.60
C PHE A 452 25.46 -75.43 -36.27
N ASP A 453 26.79 -75.30 -36.36
CA ASP A 453 27.53 -74.22 -37.06
C ASP A 453 28.02 -74.80 -38.43
N PRO A 454 27.99 -74.05 -39.55
CA PRO A 454 28.49 -74.51 -40.86
C PRO A 454 30.01 -74.68 -40.97
#